data_AF-A0A7S0P3Z1-F1
#
_entry.id   AF-A0A7S0P3Z1-F1
#
_cell.length_a   1.000
_cell.length_b   1.000
_cell.length_c   1.000
_cell.angle_alpha   90.00
_cell.angle_beta   90.00
_cell.angle_gamma   90.00
#
_symmetry.space_group_name_H-M   'P 1'
#
loop_
_entity.id
_entity.type
_entity.pdbx_description
1 polymer ?
#
loop_
_entity_poly.entity_id
_entity_poly.type
_entity_poly.pdbx_seq_one_letter_code
_entity_poly.pdbx_strand_id
1 'polypeptide(L)'
;GRMPCACAPDCASKVQWLRERKATGESLLESLPALFPFELDDFQREALEALHANMSVVVSAPTGCGKTAVAELAIFLALAAQKRAVYTTPLKALSNQKFDELRRKFGRDRVGLLTGDSRLNREAEVLVMTTEVYRNMLLEPDADAD
;
A
#
# COMPACT_ATOMS: atom_id res chain seq x y z
N GLY A 1 14.45 12.86 -14.76
CA GLY A 1 14.86 13.91 -13.81
C GLY A 1 14.52 13.48 -12.39
N ARG A 2 15.41 13.70 -11.41
CA ARG A 2 15.12 13.48 -9.98
C ARG A 2 13.95 14.38 -9.55
N MET A 3 13.11 13.90 -8.62
CA MET A 3 12.10 14.75 -7.96
C MET A 3 12.79 16.02 -7.42
N PRO A 4 12.23 17.23 -7.62
CA PRO A 4 12.78 18.43 -7.04
C PRO A 4 12.79 18.28 -5.51
N CYS A 5 13.98 18.38 -4.94
CA CYS A 5 14.20 18.31 -3.50
C CYS A 5 13.62 19.55 -2.84
N ALA A 6 12.43 19.43 -2.26
CA ALA A 6 11.93 20.23 -1.15
C ALA A 6 10.66 19.53 -0.64
N CYS A 7 10.71 19.02 0.59
CA CYS A 7 9.68 18.24 1.32
C CYS A 7 9.21 16.93 0.65
N ALA A 8 9.09 15.85 1.43
CA ALA A 8 8.55 14.59 0.92
C ALA A 8 7.14 14.84 0.36
N PRO A 9 6.87 14.58 -0.94
CA PRO A 9 5.58 14.90 -1.54
C PRO A 9 4.44 14.18 -0.81
N ASP A 10 3.30 14.84 -0.73
CA ASP A 10 2.07 14.22 -0.22
C ASP A 10 1.70 12.99 -1.06
N CYS A 11 0.80 12.15 -0.54
CA CYS A 11 0.41 10.91 -1.22
C CYS A 11 -0.05 11.13 -2.66
N ALA A 12 -0.81 12.19 -2.96
CA ALA A 12 -1.34 12.42 -4.29
C ALA A 12 -0.21 12.71 -5.29
N SER A 13 0.73 13.56 -4.89
CA SER A 13 1.93 13.88 -5.67
C SER A 13 2.77 12.62 -5.98
N LYS A 14 2.95 11.73 -4.98
CA LYS A 14 3.66 10.44 -5.19
C LYS A 14 2.93 9.51 -6.16
N VAL A 15 1.61 9.38 -6.02
CA VAL A 15 0.78 8.53 -6.88
C VAL A 15 0.76 9.05 -8.32
N GLN A 16 0.63 10.35 -8.52
CA GLN A 16 0.65 10.96 -9.84
C GLN A 16 2.01 10.79 -10.52
N TRP A 17 3.10 11.04 -9.80
CA TRP A 17 4.44 10.85 -10.32
C TRP A 17 4.70 9.39 -10.74
N LEU A 18 4.23 8.42 -9.95
CA LEU A 18 4.29 7.00 -10.31
C LEU A 18 3.49 6.66 -11.59
N ARG A 19 2.34 7.30 -11.79
CA ARG A 19 1.52 7.14 -13.01
C ARG A 19 2.26 7.62 -14.25
N GLU A 20 2.80 8.83 -14.18
CA GLU A 20 3.52 9.45 -15.30
C GLU A 20 4.73 8.59 -15.72
N ARG A 21 5.51 8.08 -14.76
CA ARG A 21 6.66 7.22 -15.05
C ARG A 21 6.30 5.85 -15.60
N LYS A 22 5.19 5.26 -15.14
CA LYS A 22 4.65 4.04 -15.76
C LYS A 22 4.26 4.28 -17.21
N ALA A 23 3.70 5.45 -17.52
CA ALA A 23 3.29 5.81 -18.88
C ALA A 23 4.48 6.05 -19.82
N THR A 24 5.61 6.54 -19.31
CA THR A 24 6.82 6.78 -20.12
C THR A 24 7.68 5.54 -20.36
N GLY A 25 7.40 4.41 -19.71
CA GLY A 25 8.19 3.18 -19.84
C GLY A 25 9.61 3.28 -19.27
N GLU A 26 9.92 4.35 -18.52
CA GLU A 26 11.20 4.48 -17.84
C GLU A 26 11.33 3.43 -16.75
N SER A 27 12.56 2.97 -16.51
CA SER A 27 12.87 2.11 -15.36
C SER A 27 12.42 2.81 -14.08
N LEU A 28 11.35 2.29 -13.49
CA LEU A 28 10.80 2.82 -12.24
C LEU A 28 11.80 2.59 -11.09
N LEU A 29 12.63 1.56 -11.21
CA LEU A 29 13.58 1.09 -10.21
C LEU A 29 14.61 2.11 -9.79
N GLU A 30 15.14 2.87 -10.74
CA GLU A 30 16.10 3.95 -10.44
C GLU A 30 15.46 5.08 -9.63
N SER A 31 14.13 5.13 -9.62
CA SER A 31 13.37 6.24 -9.06
C SER A 31 12.56 5.86 -7.81
N LEU A 32 12.25 4.57 -7.61
CA LEU A 32 11.57 4.06 -6.42
C LEU A 32 12.24 4.46 -5.09
N PRO A 33 13.59 4.51 -4.97
CA PRO A 33 14.23 5.01 -3.75
C PRO A 33 13.80 6.43 -3.37
N ALA A 34 13.43 7.29 -4.33
CA ALA A 34 12.97 8.66 -4.04
C ALA A 34 11.63 8.71 -3.30
N LEU A 35 10.88 7.60 -3.24
CA LEU A 35 9.62 7.54 -2.49
C LEU A 35 9.84 7.40 -0.98
N PHE A 36 11.03 6.96 -0.57
CA PHE A 36 11.39 6.69 0.82
C PHE A 36 12.42 7.71 1.30
N PRO A 37 12.36 8.13 2.58
CA PRO A 37 13.35 9.02 3.16
C PRO A 37 14.65 8.30 3.57
N PHE A 38 14.81 7.03 3.18
CA PHE A 38 15.92 6.15 3.56
C PHE A 38 16.32 5.26 2.37
N GLU A 39 17.53 4.71 2.42
CA GLU A 39 17.99 3.73 1.43
C GLU A 39 17.34 2.37 1.65
N LEU A 40 16.99 1.70 0.55
CA LEU A 40 16.34 0.41 0.57
C LEU A 40 17.38 -0.72 0.62
N ASP A 41 17.14 -1.70 1.48
CA ASP A 41 17.92 -2.93 1.54
C ASP A 41 17.71 -3.78 0.27
N ASP A 42 18.65 -4.68 -0.02
CA ASP A 42 18.63 -5.50 -1.23
C ASP A 42 17.32 -6.30 -1.40
N PHE A 43 16.83 -6.91 -0.32
CA PHE A 43 15.57 -7.68 -0.36
C PHE A 43 14.35 -6.78 -0.64
N GLN A 44 14.40 -5.53 -0.19
CA GLN A 44 13.33 -4.56 -0.46
C GLN A 44 13.36 -4.19 -1.94
N ARG A 45 14.55 -3.94 -2.50
CA ARG A 45 14.75 -3.66 -3.93
C ARG A 45 14.28 -4.82 -4.82
N GLU A 46 14.62 -6.05 -4.46
CA GLU A 46 14.19 -7.24 -5.21
C GLU A 46 12.66 -7.40 -5.18
N ALA A 47 12.03 -7.25 -4.01
CA ALA A 47 10.57 -7.30 -3.91
C ALA A 47 9.90 -6.20 -4.74
N LEU A 48 10.54 -5.03 -4.79
CA LEU A 48 10.14 -3.88 -5.59
C LEU A 48 10.16 -4.17 -7.09
N GLU A 49 11.24 -4.78 -7.58
CA GLU A 49 11.40 -5.23 -8.97
C GLU A 49 10.29 -6.16 -9.38
N ALA A 50 10.05 -7.18 -8.55
CA ALA A 50 9.01 -8.16 -8.79
C ALA A 50 7.60 -7.54 -8.80
N LEU A 51 7.29 -6.67 -7.83
CA LEU A 51 6.01 -5.96 -7.79
C LEU A 51 5.82 -5.04 -9.00
N HIS A 52 6.87 -4.36 -9.45
CA HIS A 52 6.82 -3.52 -10.64
C HIS A 52 6.54 -4.33 -11.91
N ALA A 53 7.15 -5.51 -12.03
CA ALA A 53 6.90 -6.49 -13.07
C ALA A 53 5.54 -7.21 -12.93
N ASN A 54 4.67 -6.74 -12.03
CA ASN A 54 3.33 -7.28 -11.79
C ASN A 54 3.36 -8.76 -11.32
N MET A 55 4.43 -9.16 -10.65
CA MET A 55 4.58 -10.46 -10.00
C MET A 55 4.13 -10.40 -8.53
N SER A 56 3.80 -11.56 -7.98
CA SER A 56 3.50 -11.70 -6.54
C SER A 56 4.79 -11.93 -5.75
N VAL A 57 4.88 -11.37 -4.55
CA VAL A 57 6.07 -11.47 -3.69
C VAL A 57 5.71 -12.02 -2.32
N VAL A 58 6.58 -12.87 -1.77
CA VAL A 58 6.53 -13.32 -0.38
C VAL A 58 7.83 -12.89 0.27
N VAL A 59 7.73 -11.96 1.23
CA VAL A 59 8.90 -11.40 1.93
C VAL A 59 9.00 -12.02 3.31
N SER A 60 10.09 -12.76 3.54
CA SER A 60 10.44 -13.31 4.86
C SER A 60 11.70 -12.63 5.37
N ALA A 61 11.57 -11.78 6.39
CA ALA A 61 12.67 -11.09 7.04
C ALA A 61 12.37 -10.92 8.54
N PRO A 62 13.38 -10.79 9.42
CA PRO A 62 13.18 -10.54 10.84
C PRO A 62 12.37 -9.26 11.14
N THR A 63 11.74 -9.20 12.31
CA THR A 63 11.07 -7.97 12.78
C THR A 63 12.09 -6.86 12.94
N GLY A 64 11.75 -5.64 12.52
CA GLY A 64 12.67 -4.49 12.54
C GLY A 64 13.39 -4.24 11.21
N CYS A 65 13.44 -5.21 10.28
CA CYS A 65 14.13 -5.05 8.98
C CYS A 65 13.34 -4.24 7.93
N GLY A 66 12.31 -3.48 8.32
CA GLY A 66 11.61 -2.61 7.37
C GLY A 66 10.68 -3.29 6.35
N LYS A 67 10.21 -4.53 6.60
CA LYS A 67 9.21 -5.23 5.73
C LYS A 67 8.01 -4.36 5.33
N THR A 68 7.62 -3.42 6.20
CA THR A 68 6.53 -2.47 5.96
C THR A 68 6.77 -1.62 4.72
N ALA A 69 8.01 -1.27 4.38
CA ALA A 69 8.32 -0.48 3.19
C ALA A 69 7.85 -1.16 1.90
N VAL A 70 8.01 -2.49 1.80
CA VAL A 70 7.55 -3.27 0.65
C VAL A 70 6.02 -3.21 0.53
N ALA A 71 5.31 -3.37 1.66
CA ALA A 71 3.85 -3.31 1.68
C ALA A 71 3.32 -1.91 1.31
N GLU A 72 3.95 -0.85 1.82
CA GLU A 72 3.59 0.52 1.50
C GLU A 72 3.79 0.83 0.02
N LEU A 73 4.87 0.32 -0.58
CA LEU A 73 5.04 0.49 -2.01
C LEU A 73 4.00 -0.28 -2.82
N ALA A 74 3.67 -1.51 -2.43
CA ALA A 74 2.62 -2.26 -3.10
C ALA A 74 1.32 -1.44 -3.15
N ILE A 75 0.99 -0.74 -2.06
CA ILE A 75 -0.14 0.21 -2.02
C ILE A 75 0.06 1.36 -3.02
N PHE A 76 1.20 2.05 -3.01
CA PHE A 76 1.47 3.13 -3.98
C PHE A 76 1.35 2.68 -5.43
N LEU A 77 1.87 1.49 -5.78
CA LEU A 77 1.78 0.92 -7.12
C LEU A 77 0.34 0.56 -7.50
N ALA A 78 -0.45 0.05 -6.55
CA ALA A 78 -1.87 -0.21 -6.76
C ALA A 78 -2.65 1.08 -7.04
N LEU A 79 -2.45 2.12 -6.21
CA LEU A 79 -3.07 3.43 -6.39
C LEU A 79 -2.66 4.10 -7.72
N ALA A 80 -1.39 3.99 -8.09
CA ALA A 80 -0.90 4.47 -9.38
C ALA A 80 -1.60 3.73 -10.53
N ALA A 81 -1.81 2.42 -10.41
CA ALA A 81 -2.54 1.61 -11.39
C ALA A 81 -4.08 1.76 -11.32
N GLN A 82 -4.61 2.72 -10.55
CA GLN A 82 -6.05 2.88 -10.30
C GLN A 82 -6.74 1.61 -9.78
N LYS A 83 -5.99 0.81 -8.99
CA LYS A 83 -6.49 -0.38 -8.29
C LYS A 83 -6.64 -0.09 -6.80
N ARG A 84 -7.47 -0.89 -6.14
CA ARG A 84 -7.61 -0.90 -4.68
C ARG A 84 -6.56 -1.80 -4.04
N ALA A 85 -6.15 -1.46 -2.83
CA ALA A 85 -5.24 -2.26 -2.02
C ALA A 85 -5.92 -2.72 -0.73
N VAL A 86 -5.78 -4.00 -0.40
CA VAL A 86 -6.27 -4.58 0.85
C VAL A 86 -5.08 -4.93 1.74
N TYR A 87 -5.07 -4.40 2.96
CA TYR A 87 -4.07 -4.68 3.98
C TYR A 87 -4.71 -5.51 5.09
N THR A 88 -4.32 -6.78 5.18
CA THR A 88 -4.88 -7.70 6.19
C THR A 88 -3.98 -7.76 7.43
N THR A 89 -4.61 -7.86 8.60
CA THR A 89 -3.93 -8.14 9.87
C THR A 89 -4.60 -9.31 10.58
N PRO A 90 -3.86 -10.08 11.40
CA PRO A 90 -4.45 -11.21 12.13
C PRO A 90 -5.32 -10.75 13.32
N LEU A 91 -5.12 -9.54 13.83
CA LEU A 91 -5.79 -9.03 15.02
C LEU A 91 -6.37 -7.64 14.76
N LYS A 92 -7.55 -7.39 15.36
CA LYS A 92 -8.25 -6.10 15.31
C LYS A 92 -7.42 -4.94 15.85
N ALA A 93 -6.74 -5.12 16.98
CA ALA A 93 -5.89 -4.08 17.56
C ALA A 93 -4.80 -3.63 16.59
N LEU A 94 -4.21 -4.58 15.84
CA LEU A 94 -3.23 -4.28 14.80
C LEU A 94 -3.89 -3.62 13.57
N SER A 95 -5.13 -3.97 13.24
CA SER A 95 -5.89 -3.28 12.18
C SER A 95 -6.05 -1.80 12.51
N ASN A 96 -6.44 -1.46 13.74
CA ASN A 96 -6.61 -0.08 14.18
C ASN A 96 -5.29 0.71 14.13
N GLN A 97 -4.21 0.12 14.64
CA GLN A 97 -2.90 0.74 14.56
C GLN A 97 -2.48 1.00 13.10
N LYS A 98 -2.67 0.01 12.21
CA LYS A 98 -2.32 0.15 10.80
C LYS A 98 -3.22 1.13 10.07
N PHE A 99 -4.50 1.20 10.42
CA PHE A 99 -5.41 2.21 9.90
C PHE A 99 -4.92 3.63 10.18
N ASP A 100 -4.51 3.93 11.41
CA ASP A 100 -3.99 5.26 11.77
C ASP A 100 -2.64 5.58 11.11
N GLU A 101 -1.76 4.59 10.99
CA GLU A 101 -0.49 4.73 10.24
C GLU A 101 -0.74 5.01 8.75
N LEU A 102 -1.62 4.23 8.11
CA LEU A 102 -1.92 4.37 6.69
C LEU A 102 -2.70 5.66 6.41
N ARG A 103 -3.62 6.10 7.27
CA ARG A 103 -4.30 7.40 7.12
C ARG A 103 -3.34 8.58 7.15
N ARG A 104 -2.33 8.54 8.03
CA ARG A 104 -1.29 9.57 8.08
C ARG A 104 -0.46 9.60 6.80
N LYS A 105 -0.26 8.45 6.16
CA LYS A 105 0.61 8.31 4.98
C LYS A 105 -0.10 8.52 3.65
N PHE A 106 -1.29 7.96 3.49
CA PHE A 106 -2.06 7.95 2.24
C PHE A 106 -3.22 8.95 2.22
N GLY A 107 -3.51 9.59 3.36
CA GLY A 107 -4.59 10.56 3.50
C GLY A 107 -5.83 9.96 4.17
N ARG A 108 -6.55 10.80 4.93
CA ARG A 108 -7.67 10.36 5.77
C ARG A 108 -8.85 9.79 4.99
N ASP A 109 -9.08 10.29 3.78
CA ASP A 109 -10.25 9.95 2.96
C ASP A 109 -10.00 8.77 2.01
N ARG A 110 -8.73 8.36 1.84
CA ARG A 110 -8.34 7.24 0.97
C ARG A 110 -8.23 5.91 1.67
N VAL A 111 -8.32 5.91 3.01
CA VAL A 111 -8.13 4.72 3.83
C VAL A 111 -9.40 4.40 4.59
N GLY A 112 -9.84 3.13 4.50
CA GLY A 112 -10.96 2.57 5.22
C GLY A 112 -10.53 1.46 6.18
N LEU A 113 -11.43 1.09 7.09
CA LEU A 113 -11.24 0.05 8.08
C LEU A 113 -12.46 -0.87 8.10
N LEU A 114 -12.26 -2.17 7.87
CA LEU A 114 -13.28 -3.20 7.98
C LEU A 114 -12.85 -4.24 9.02
N THR A 115 -13.46 -4.20 10.19
CA THR A 115 -13.34 -5.23 11.23
C THR A 115 -14.73 -5.84 11.48
N GLY A 116 -14.81 -6.91 12.27
CA GLY A 116 -16.11 -7.54 12.58
C GLY A 116 -17.12 -6.59 13.24
N ASP A 117 -16.63 -5.52 13.85
CA ASP A 117 -17.44 -4.57 14.63
C ASP A 117 -17.38 -3.12 14.11
N SER A 118 -16.49 -2.81 13.16
CA SER A 118 -16.32 -1.44 12.64
C SER A 118 -16.20 -1.45 11.13
N ARG A 119 -16.98 -0.59 10.47
CA ARG A 119 -16.95 -0.41 9.01
C ARG A 119 -16.83 1.08 8.71
N LEU A 120 -15.63 1.52 8.37
CA LEU A 120 -15.31 2.91 8.08
C LEU A 120 -14.83 3.03 6.64
N ASN A 121 -15.45 3.92 5.86
CA ASN A 121 -15.04 4.24 4.49
C ASN A 121 -14.81 2.99 3.62
N ARG A 122 -15.86 2.16 3.46
CA ARG A 122 -15.80 0.89 2.70
C ARG A 122 -15.36 1.07 1.25
N GLU A 123 -15.63 2.23 0.66
CA GLU A 123 -15.28 2.57 -0.72
C GLU A 123 -13.86 3.13 -0.87
N ALA A 124 -13.09 3.18 0.21
CA ALA A 124 -11.70 3.62 0.19
C ALA A 124 -10.84 2.82 -0.82
N GLU A 125 -9.86 3.51 -1.42
CA GLU A 125 -8.87 2.89 -2.30
C GLU A 125 -7.94 1.94 -1.53
N VAL A 126 -7.68 2.23 -0.24
CA VAL A 126 -6.90 1.38 0.67
C VAL A 126 -7.78 0.90 1.80
N LEU A 127 -7.98 -0.41 1.93
CA LEU A 127 -8.76 -1.01 3.02
C LEU A 127 -7.85 -1.75 3.99
N VAL A 128 -7.98 -1.43 5.27
CA VAL A 128 -7.38 -2.22 6.36
C VAL A 128 -8.45 -3.14 6.93
N MET A 129 -8.16 -4.43 7.08
CA MET A 129 -9.13 -5.38 7.62
C MET A 129 -8.49 -6.56 8.33
N THR A 130 -9.28 -7.33 9.08
CA THR A 130 -8.81 -8.61 9.60
C THR A 130 -8.86 -9.67 8.50
N THR A 131 -8.03 -10.72 8.63
CA THR A 131 -8.06 -11.86 7.69
C THR A 131 -9.42 -12.55 7.66
N GLU A 132 -10.13 -12.59 8.79
CA GLU A 132 -11.49 -13.13 8.90
C GLU A 132 -12.50 -12.33 8.07
N VAL A 133 -12.51 -11.00 8.20
CA VAL A 133 -13.41 -10.14 7.42
C VAL A 133 -13.11 -10.26 5.93
N TYR A 134 -11.83 -10.27 5.55
CA TYR A 134 -11.45 -10.47 4.16
C TYR A 134 -11.95 -11.82 3.61
N ARG A 135 -11.78 -12.90 4.39
CA ARG A 135 -12.29 -14.23 4.03
C ARG A 135 -13.80 -14.20 3.82
N ASN A 136 -14.55 -13.57 4.71
CA ASN A 136 -16.01 -13.50 4.60
C ASN A 136 -16.43 -12.74 3.34
N MET A 137 -15.78 -11.61 3.03
CA MET A 137 -16.03 -10.86 1.79
C MET A 137 -15.79 -11.69 0.51
N LEU A 138 -14.85 -12.64 0.53
CA LEU A 138 -14.57 -13.51 -0.62
C LEU A 138 -15.56 -14.67 -0.74
N LEU A 139 -16.10 -15.16 0.37
CA LEU A 139 -17.01 -16.30 0.40
C LEU A 139 -18.47 -15.90 0.25
N GLU A 140 -18.82 -14.70 0.71
CA GLU A 140 -20.19 -14.18 0.77
C GLU A 140 -20.24 -12.75 0.20
N PRO A 141 -20.01 -12.58 -1.12
CA PRO A 141 -19.96 -11.25 -1.73
C PRO A 141 -21.28 -10.46 -1.61
N ASP A 142 -22.41 -11.15 -1.41
CA ASP A 142 -23.76 -10.56 -1.39
C ASP A 142 -24.34 -10.36 0.03
N ALA A 143 -23.64 -10.76 1.10
CA ALA A 143 -24.17 -10.68 2.48
C ALA A 143 -24.19 -9.26 3.08
N ASP A 144 -23.65 -8.28 2.36
CA ASP A 144 -23.60 -6.87 2.77
C ASP A 144 -24.38 -5.93 1.82
N ALA A 145 -25.17 -6.50 0.89
CA ALA A 145 -26.03 -5.75 -0.01
C ALA A 145 -27.43 -5.54 0.63
N ASP A 146 -27.47 -4.81 1.75
CA ASP A 146 -28.69 -4.23 2.34
C ASP A 146 -28.35 -2.90 3.05
#